data_AF-A0A7G1IJZ3-F1
#
_entry.id   AF-A0A7G1IJZ3-F1
#
_cell.length_a   1.000
_cell.length_b   1.000
_cell.length_c   1.000
_cell.angle_alpha   90.00
_cell.angle_beta   90.00
_cell.angle_gamma   90.00
#
_symmetry.space_group_name_H-M   'P 1'
#
loop_
_entity.id
_entity.type
_entity.pdbx_description
1 polymer ?
#
loop_
_entity_poly.entity_id
_entity_poly.type
_entity_poly.pdbx_seq_one_letter_code
_entity_poly.pdbx_strand_id
1 'polypeptide(L)'
;MLLPAVQRVLAGRDPALVVTAAPDESASAALRVGEEIDDDVALVVTTSGTTGAPKGALLTAAALTASAAATHQRLGGPGAWLLAVPPYHIAGLQVLVRSVLAGRTPVELDVSAGFDVAQLPGAVRRLAPGRRYTSLVAAQLAKALTDPAATAALAELDAVLIGGGPAPRRVVEAAAAAGIRVVRTYGMSETAGGCVYDGVPLDGVRVRILPDGRIAVGGPTLAKGIATRSIPTRSPKRAGSTPMTLVRWMIRVCCGSWGGSMMPSVPAD
;
A
#
# COMPACT_ATOMS: atom_id res chain seq x y z
N MET A 1 11.38 15.65 2.29
CA MET A 1 10.94 14.47 3.05
C MET A 1 9.43 14.56 3.29
N LEU A 2 8.68 13.52 2.94
CA LEU A 2 7.21 13.49 3.00
C LEU A 2 6.66 13.13 4.40
N LEU A 3 7.51 12.56 5.27
CA LEU A 3 7.13 12.03 6.57
C LEU A 3 6.41 13.04 7.49
N PRO A 4 6.88 14.30 7.68
CA PRO A 4 6.20 15.25 8.56
C PRO A 4 4.78 15.60 8.09
N ALA A 5 4.57 15.70 6.78
CA ALA A 5 3.24 15.94 6.21
C ALA A 5 2.30 14.76 6.49
N VAL A 6 2.77 13.53 6.25
CA VAL A 6 1.99 12.31 6.57
C VAL A 6 1.63 12.26 8.06
N GLN A 7 2.57 12.59 8.95
CA GLN A 7 2.31 12.60 10.39
C GLN A 7 1.23 13.63 10.79
N ARG A 8 1.27 14.84 10.24
CA ARG A 8 0.28 15.89 10.56
C ARG A 8 -1.10 15.55 10.04
N VAL A 9 -1.18 15.01 8.82
CA VAL A 9 -2.43 14.56 8.20
C VAL A 9 -3.05 13.39 8.98
N LEU A 10 -2.26 12.37 9.36
CA LEU A 10 -2.76 11.25 10.17
C LEU A 10 -3.27 11.70 11.55
N ALA A 11 -2.70 12.78 12.10
CA ALA A 11 -3.13 13.38 13.35
C ALA A 11 -4.32 14.35 13.21
N GLY A 12 -4.88 14.51 12.00
CA GLY A 12 -5.97 15.46 11.71
C GLY A 12 -5.58 16.93 11.91
N ARG A 13 -4.27 17.25 11.84
CA ARG A 13 -3.75 18.62 12.04
C ARG A 13 -3.66 19.41 10.74
N ASP A 14 -3.63 18.71 9.61
CA ASP A 14 -3.58 19.29 8.27
C ASP A 14 -4.69 18.69 7.39
N PRO A 15 -5.15 19.41 6.34
CA PRO A 15 -6.05 18.87 5.32
C PRO A 15 -5.49 17.66 4.58
N ALA A 16 -6.35 16.96 3.84
CA ALA A 16 -5.96 15.82 3.02
C ALA A 16 -4.78 16.13 2.08
N LEU A 17 -3.79 15.25 2.03
CA LEU A 17 -2.67 15.34 1.11
C LEU A 17 -2.96 14.60 -0.19
N VAL A 18 -2.89 15.31 -1.31
CA VAL A 18 -2.97 14.71 -2.64
C VAL A 18 -1.57 14.33 -3.09
N VAL A 19 -1.36 13.05 -3.43
CA VAL A 19 -0.05 12.54 -3.81
C VAL A 19 -0.11 11.98 -5.23
N THR A 20 0.70 12.54 -6.12
CA THR A 20 0.78 12.18 -7.54
C THR A 20 2.23 12.15 -8.02
N ALA A 21 2.52 11.32 -9.02
CA ALA A 21 3.85 11.19 -9.63
C ALA A 21 4.23 12.42 -10.48
N ALA A 22 3.24 13.02 -11.13
CA ALA A 22 3.39 14.22 -11.95
C ALA A 22 2.18 15.13 -11.69
N PRO A 23 2.34 16.18 -10.86
CA PRO A 23 1.30 17.18 -10.70
C PRO A 23 1.26 18.06 -11.94
N ASP A 24 0.21 17.94 -12.74
CA ASP A 24 -0.16 18.91 -13.75
C ASP A 24 -1.60 19.41 -13.51
N GLU A 25 -2.02 20.46 -14.23
CA GLU A 25 -3.35 21.05 -14.06
C GLU A 25 -4.48 20.04 -14.34
N SER A 26 -4.27 19.14 -15.31
CA SER A 26 -5.24 18.12 -15.69
C SER A 26 -5.44 17.08 -14.58
N ALA A 27 -4.34 16.59 -14.01
CA ALA A 27 -4.33 15.68 -12.88
C ALA A 27 -4.91 16.36 -11.63
N SER A 28 -4.57 17.62 -11.39
CA SER A 28 -5.09 18.39 -10.25
C SER A 28 -6.61 18.56 -10.35
N ALA A 29 -7.12 18.93 -11.53
CA ALA A 29 -8.56 19.05 -11.77
C ALA A 29 -9.28 17.70 -11.67
N ALA A 30 -8.69 16.62 -12.21
CA ALA A 30 -9.28 15.29 -12.15
C ALA A 30 -9.35 14.72 -10.72
N LEU A 31 -8.37 15.06 -9.89
CA LEU A 31 -8.31 14.70 -8.46
C LEU A 31 -9.03 15.70 -7.56
N ARG A 32 -9.63 16.76 -8.13
CA ARG A 32 -10.38 17.79 -7.42
C ARG A 32 -9.55 18.51 -6.35
N VAL A 33 -8.28 18.79 -6.67
CA VAL A 33 -7.37 19.53 -5.78
C VAL A 33 -7.95 20.93 -5.54
N GLY A 34 -8.06 21.31 -4.25
CA GLY A 34 -8.62 22.60 -3.83
C GLY A 34 -10.15 22.60 -3.66
N GLU A 35 -10.83 21.51 -3.94
CA GLU A 35 -12.27 21.35 -3.65
C GLU A 35 -12.50 20.79 -2.24
N GLU A 36 -13.71 21.01 -1.70
CA GLU A 36 -14.11 20.47 -0.39
C GLU A 36 -14.11 18.93 -0.41
N ILE A 37 -13.45 18.34 0.58
CA ILE A 37 -13.34 16.90 0.80
C ILE A 37 -13.77 16.58 2.23
N ASP A 38 -14.28 15.37 2.46
CA ASP A 38 -14.66 14.95 3.82
C ASP A 38 -13.46 15.02 4.78
N ASP A 39 -13.69 15.59 5.97
CA ASP A 39 -12.65 15.89 6.98
C ASP A 39 -11.86 14.67 7.47
N ASP A 40 -12.41 13.46 7.32
CA ASP A 40 -11.74 12.21 7.73
C ASP A 40 -10.78 11.67 6.66
N VAL A 41 -10.76 12.24 5.46
CA VAL A 41 -9.84 11.85 4.39
C VAL A 41 -8.45 12.42 4.70
N ALA A 42 -7.48 11.52 4.77
CA ALA A 42 -6.08 11.83 5.00
C ALA A 42 -5.31 11.93 3.68
N LEU A 43 -5.43 10.93 2.80
CA LEU A 43 -4.67 10.88 1.56
C LEU A 43 -5.59 10.70 0.35
N VAL A 44 -5.27 11.40 -0.73
CA VAL A 44 -5.81 11.13 -2.06
C VAL A 44 -4.69 10.57 -2.92
N VAL A 45 -4.77 9.27 -3.21
CA VAL A 45 -3.69 8.55 -3.90
C VAL A 45 -4.13 8.20 -5.31
N THR A 46 -3.33 8.60 -6.30
CA THR A 46 -3.62 8.29 -7.70
C THR A 46 -3.66 6.77 -7.92
N THR A 47 -4.68 6.32 -8.64
CA THR A 47 -4.83 4.92 -9.05
C THR A 47 -4.43 4.79 -10.51
N SER A 48 -3.74 3.72 -10.89
CA SER A 48 -3.39 3.44 -12.29
C SER A 48 -4.65 3.03 -13.06
N GLY A 49 -5.38 4.01 -13.60
CA GLY A 49 -6.43 3.79 -14.57
C GLY A 49 -5.83 3.65 -15.97
N THR A 50 -6.03 2.51 -16.64
CA THR A 50 -5.38 2.22 -17.93
C THR A 50 -6.04 2.87 -19.15
N THR A 51 -7.14 3.63 -19.03
CA THR A 51 -7.83 4.19 -20.21
C THR A 51 -8.65 5.48 -19.94
N GLY A 52 -8.33 6.29 -18.93
CA GLY A 52 -9.11 7.51 -18.65
C GLY A 52 -8.45 8.52 -17.72
N ALA A 53 -9.17 9.62 -17.42
CA ALA A 53 -8.72 10.66 -16.49
C ALA A 53 -8.30 10.07 -15.13
N PRO A 54 -7.24 10.60 -14.49
CA PRO A 54 -6.72 10.03 -13.27
C PRO A 54 -7.78 10.04 -12.17
N LYS A 55 -7.83 8.95 -11.39
CA LYS A 55 -8.74 8.79 -10.26
C LYS A 55 -7.94 8.76 -8.97
N GLY A 56 -8.54 9.23 -7.88
CA GLY A 56 -7.91 9.27 -6.56
C GLY A 56 -8.62 8.37 -5.56
N ALA A 57 -7.94 7.39 -4.99
CA ALA A 57 -8.46 6.66 -3.84
C ALA A 57 -8.48 7.58 -2.61
N LEU A 58 -9.66 7.76 -2.00
CA LEU A 58 -9.85 8.59 -0.82
C LEU A 58 -9.62 7.75 0.44
N LEU A 59 -8.44 7.92 1.03
CA LEU A 59 -7.99 7.12 2.16
C LEU A 59 -8.11 7.91 3.46
N THR A 60 -8.88 7.39 4.40
CA THR A 60 -8.99 7.99 5.73
C THR A 60 -7.78 7.65 6.60
N ALA A 61 -7.51 8.48 7.62
CA ALA A 61 -6.47 8.17 8.61
C ALA A 61 -6.71 6.80 9.28
N ALA A 62 -7.99 6.45 9.52
CA ALA A 62 -8.39 5.16 10.07
C ALA A 62 -8.04 3.99 9.14
N ALA A 63 -8.30 4.09 7.84
CA ALA A 63 -7.98 3.02 6.89
C ALA A 63 -6.46 2.81 6.72
N LEU A 64 -5.71 3.91 6.68
CA LEU A 64 -4.24 3.88 6.62
C LEU A 64 -3.65 3.24 7.88
N THR A 65 -4.13 3.66 9.06
CA THR A 65 -3.71 3.14 10.36
C THR A 65 -4.07 1.66 10.50
N ALA A 66 -5.28 1.24 10.09
CA ALA A 66 -5.68 -0.16 10.13
C ALA A 66 -4.78 -1.04 9.25
N SER A 67 -4.48 -0.61 8.03
CA SER A 67 -3.57 -1.31 7.13
C SER A 67 -2.15 -1.43 7.70
N ALA A 68 -1.61 -0.34 8.28
CA ALA A 68 -0.30 -0.33 8.88
C ALA A 68 -0.22 -1.20 10.15
N ALA A 69 -1.22 -1.14 11.03
CA ALA A 69 -1.29 -1.96 12.23
C ALA A 69 -1.38 -3.46 11.89
N ALA A 70 -2.26 -3.84 10.95
CA ALA A 70 -2.38 -5.23 10.51
C ALA A 70 -1.10 -5.73 9.81
N THR A 71 -0.40 -4.85 9.08
CA THR A 71 0.92 -5.17 8.52
C THR A 71 1.93 -5.46 9.63
N HIS A 72 2.04 -4.61 10.65
CA HIS A 72 2.95 -4.86 11.78
C HIS A 72 2.62 -6.16 12.52
N GLN A 73 1.34 -6.43 12.79
CA GLN A 73 0.92 -7.69 13.41
C GLN A 73 1.37 -8.90 12.57
N ARG A 74 1.13 -8.88 11.25
CA ARG A 74 1.57 -9.96 10.34
C ARG A 74 3.09 -10.14 10.31
N LEU A 75 3.86 -9.06 10.39
CA LEU A 75 5.32 -9.08 10.36
C LEU A 75 5.96 -9.33 11.74
N GLY A 76 5.15 -9.53 12.78
CA GLY A 76 5.60 -9.82 14.14
C GLY A 76 6.00 -8.60 14.98
N GLY A 77 5.61 -7.39 14.55
CA GLY A 77 5.74 -6.15 15.32
C GLY A 77 6.05 -4.91 14.47
N PRO A 78 6.08 -3.72 15.09
CA PRO A 78 6.62 -2.51 14.46
C PRO A 78 8.14 -2.64 14.22
N GLY A 79 8.67 -1.91 13.24
CA GLY A 79 10.08 -1.96 12.88
C GLY A 79 10.59 -0.73 12.12
N ALA A 80 11.89 -0.72 11.83
CA ALA A 80 12.53 0.26 10.99
C ALA A 80 12.29 -0.06 9.51
N TRP A 81 11.88 0.93 8.73
CA TRP A 81 11.58 0.75 7.31
C TRP A 81 12.60 1.43 6.41
N LEU A 82 12.95 0.74 5.34
CA LEU A 82 13.61 1.30 4.16
C LEU A 82 12.55 1.70 3.13
N LEU A 83 12.51 2.97 2.76
CA LEU A 83 11.70 3.49 1.66
C LEU A 83 12.50 3.34 0.35
N ALA A 84 12.31 2.22 -0.34
CA ALA A 84 12.97 1.87 -1.60
C ALA A 84 12.03 1.90 -2.83
N VAL A 85 10.84 2.46 -2.67
CA VAL A 85 9.83 2.63 -3.73
C VAL A 85 9.33 4.08 -3.71
N PRO A 86 8.86 4.61 -4.85
CA PRO A 86 8.46 6.00 -4.90
C PRO A 86 7.30 6.32 -3.94
N PRO A 87 7.42 7.39 -3.12
CA PRO A 87 6.41 7.75 -2.11
C PRO A 87 5.15 8.41 -2.70
N TYR A 88 4.95 8.35 -4.02
CA TYR A 88 3.68 8.68 -4.68
C TYR A 88 2.81 7.48 -5.00
N HIS A 89 3.31 6.26 -4.81
CA HIS A 89 2.50 5.05 -4.81
C HIS A 89 2.11 4.67 -3.38
N ILE A 90 0.96 3.99 -3.23
CA ILE A 90 0.46 3.56 -1.93
C ILE A 90 1.47 2.68 -1.16
N ALA A 91 2.31 1.91 -1.86
CA ALA A 91 3.36 1.10 -1.24
C ALA A 91 4.40 1.97 -0.51
N GLY A 92 4.86 3.06 -1.13
CA GLY A 92 5.79 4.00 -0.51
C GLY A 92 5.13 4.85 0.59
N LEU A 93 3.88 5.28 0.37
CA LEU A 93 3.11 5.99 1.40
C LEU A 93 2.91 5.13 2.65
N GLN A 94 2.61 3.83 2.50
CA GLN A 94 2.45 2.94 3.64
C GLN A 94 3.77 2.68 4.39
N VAL A 95 4.94 2.78 3.75
CA VAL A 95 6.22 2.80 4.48
C VAL A 95 6.27 4.00 5.44
N LEU A 96 5.85 5.17 5.00
CA LEU A 96 5.81 6.38 5.84
C LEU A 96 4.79 6.23 6.97
N VAL A 97 3.56 5.79 6.67
CA VAL A 97 2.50 5.58 7.68
C VAL A 97 2.98 4.58 8.75
N ARG A 98 3.52 3.43 8.35
CA ARG A 98 4.05 2.41 9.29
C ARG A 98 5.19 2.96 10.14
N SER A 99 6.06 3.80 9.56
CA SER A 99 7.14 4.46 10.30
C SER A 99 6.59 5.44 11.34
N VAL A 100 5.58 6.25 10.99
CA VAL A 100 4.89 7.15 11.94
C VAL A 100 4.28 6.36 13.09
N LEU A 101 3.55 5.27 12.81
CA LEU A 101 2.95 4.42 13.84
C LEU A 101 3.99 3.75 14.74
N ALA A 102 5.17 3.43 14.20
CA ALA A 102 6.28 2.87 14.96
C ALA A 102 7.09 3.92 15.74
N GLY A 103 6.78 5.22 15.59
CA GLY A 103 7.56 6.32 16.17
C GLY A 103 8.99 6.40 15.61
N ARG A 104 9.17 6.03 14.33
CA ARG A 104 10.48 5.94 13.67
C ARG A 104 10.54 6.78 12.40
N THR A 105 11.75 7.20 12.05
CA THR A 105 12.05 7.78 10.74
C THR A 105 12.57 6.68 9.82
N PRO A 106 12.00 6.48 8.62
CA PRO A 106 12.53 5.51 7.67
C PRO A 106 13.86 6.00 7.06
N VAL A 107 14.67 5.07 6.59
CA VAL A 107 15.79 5.40 5.71
C VAL A 107 15.25 5.47 4.29
N GLU A 108 15.50 6.56 3.58
CA GLU A 108 15.03 6.76 2.21
C GLU A 108 16.15 6.45 1.20
N LEU A 109 15.79 5.78 0.10
CA LEU A 109 16.59 5.72 -1.11
C LEU A 109 16.00 6.69 -2.14
N ASP A 110 16.87 7.49 -2.75
CA ASP A 110 16.45 8.25 -3.92
C ASP A 110 16.25 7.30 -5.11
N VAL A 111 15.00 7.20 -5.55
CA VAL A 111 14.58 6.37 -6.69
C VAL A 111 14.07 7.21 -7.85
N SER A 112 14.30 8.53 -7.82
CA SER A 112 13.84 9.46 -8.86
C SER A 112 14.48 9.19 -10.22
N ALA A 113 15.75 8.78 -10.24
CA ALA A 113 16.49 8.36 -11.43
C ALA A 113 16.47 6.83 -11.66
N GLY A 114 15.62 6.11 -10.91
CA GLY A 114 15.55 4.65 -10.91
C GLY A 114 16.20 4.02 -9.68
N PHE A 115 16.04 2.69 -9.57
CA PHE A 115 16.49 1.93 -8.41
C PHE A 115 17.96 1.51 -8.55
N ASP A 116 18.85 2.15 -7.79
CA ASP A 116 20.27 1.78 -7.71
C ASP A 116 20.52 0.75 -6.59
N VAL A 117 20.92 -0.46 -6.99
CA VAL A 117 21.18 -1.57 -6.06
C VAL A 117 22.44 -1.36 -5.22
N ALA A 118 23.40 -0.57 -5.69
CA ALA A 118 24.64 -0.28 -4.97
C ALA A 118 24.39 0.51 -3.68
N GLN A 119 23.25 1.21 -3.58
CA GLN A 119 22.87 1.97 -2.38
C GLN A 119 22.29 1.08 -1.27
N LEU A 120 21.81 -0.13 -1.58
CA LEU A 120 21.12 -1.00 -0.62
C LEU A 120 21.96 -1.33 0.62
N PRO A 121 23.22 -1.79 0.52
CA PRO A 121 24.02 -2.12 1.70
C PRO A 121 24.21 -0.92 2.64
N GLY A 122 24.47 0.26 2.06
CA GLY A 122 24.62 1.49 2.83
C GLY A 122 23.32 1.89 3.54
N ALA A 123 22.18 1.75 2.87
CA ALA A 123 20.88 2.10 3.44
C ALA A 123 20.42 1.12 4.53
N VAL A 124 20.62 -0.19 4.33
CA VAL A 124 20.31 -1.22 5.34
C VAL A 124 21.12 -1.02 6.61
N ARG A 125 22.42 -0.69 6.51
CA ARG A 125 23.27 -0.38 7.67
C ARG A 125 22.78 0.82 8.50
N ARG A 126 22.10 1.78 7.88
CA ARG A 126 21.53 2.96 8.58
C ARG A 126 20.21 2.66 9.29
N LEU A 127 19.57 1.52 9.03
CA LEU A 127 18.32 1.17 9.69
C LEU A 127 18.56 0.97 11.19
N ALA A 128 17.69 1.58 11.99
CA ALA A 128 17.68 1.41 13.43
C ALA A 128 17.61 -0.09 13.83
N PRO A 129 18.14 -0.46 15.01
CA PRO A 129 18.10 -1.83 15.49
C PRO A 129 16.66 -2.31 15.76
N GLY A 130 16.51 -3.63 15.89
CA GLY A 130 15.24 -4.32 15.99
C GLY A 130 14.79 -4.86 14.62
N ARG A 131 13.48 -5.00 14.44
CA ARG A 131 12.90 -5.52 13.20
C ARG A 131 13.10 -4.54 12.04
N ARG A 132 13.49 -5.02 10.87
CA ARG A 132 13.84 -4.22 9.69
C ARG A 132 13.10 -4.70 8.44
N TYR A 133 12.50 -3.76 7.72
CA TYR A 133 11.60 -4.06 6.61
C TYR A 133 11.85 -3.19 5.39
N THR A 134 11.49 -3.69 4.21
CA THR A 134 11.39 -2.88 3.00
C THR A 134 10.24 -3.37 2.13
N SER A 135 9.80 -2.54 1.18
CA SER A 135 8.88 -2.92 0.10
C SER A 135 9.56 -2.71 -1.24
N LEU A 136 9.44 -3.69 -2.14
CA LEU A 136 10.00 -3.65 -3.49
C LEU A 136 8.96 -4.15 -4.52
N VAL A 137 9.14 -3.78 -5.78
CA VAL A 137 8.50 -4.47 -6.90
C VAL A 137 9.35 -5.66 -7.38
N ALA A 138 8.74 -6.61 -8.08
CA ALA A 138 9.45 -7.82 -8.55
C ALA A 138 10.69 -7.51 -9.40
N ALA A 139 10.65 -6.44 -10.21
CA ALA A 139 11.79 -6.00 -11.02
C ALA A 139 12.97 -5.49 -10.15
N GLN A 140 12.69 -4.79 -9.04
CA GLN A 140 13.71 -4.34 -8.11
C GLN A 140 14.37 -5.50 -7.38
N LEU A 141 13.58 -6.48 -6.92
CA LEU A 141 14.11 -7.70 -6.30
C LEU A 141 14.97 -8.50 -7.29
N ALA A 142 14.50 -8.66 -8.53
CA ALA A 142 15.27 -9.34 -9.58
C ALA A 142 16.60 -8.62 -9.86
N LYS A 143 16.61 -7.29 -9.89
CA LYS A 143 17.83 -6.49 -10.05
C LYS A 143 18.77 -6.64 -8.83
N ALA A 144 18.24 -6.64 -7.61
CA ALA A 144 19.05 -6.83 -6.41
C ALA A 144 19.74 -8.20 -6.38
N LEU A 145 19.08 -9.24 -6.89
CA LEU A 145 19.62 -10.60 -6.98
C LEU A 145 20.80 -10.74 -7.95
N THR A 146 21.06 -9.74 -8.82
CA THR A 146 22.24 -9.74 -9.69
C THR A 146 23.48 -9.15 -9.02
N ASP A 147 23.34 -8.58 -7.83
CA ASP A 147 24.44 -7.97 -7.07
C ASP A 147 24.60 -8.68 -5.70
N PRO A 148 25.76 -9.30 -5.41
CA PRO A 148 25.96 -10.04 -4.17
C PRO A 148 25.82 -9.20 -2.90
N ALA A 149 26.26 -7.93 -2.92
CA ALA A 149 26.20 -7.05 -1.75
C ALA A 149 24.76 -6.61 -1.47
N ALA A 150 24.01 -6.26 -2.52
CA ALA A 150 22.58 -5.94 -2.43
C ALA A 150 21.77 -7.15 -1.95
N THR A 151 22.06 -8.34 -2.47
CA THR A 151 21.42 -9.60 -2.06
C THR A 151 21.65 -9.86 -0.57
N ALA A 152 22.90 -9.77 -0.11
CA ALA A 152 23.25 -9.94 1.30
C ALA A 152 22.55 -8.90 2.19
N ALA A 153 22.51 -7.63 1.76
CA ALA A 153 21.83 -6.57 2.50
C ALA A 153 20.31 -6.83 2.64
N LEU A 154 19.65 -7.37 1.60
CA LEU A 154 18.23 -7.75 1.69
C LEU A 154 18.01 -8.98 2.59
N ALA A 155 18.97 -9.90 2.66
CA ALA A 155 18.89 -11.08 3.53
C ALA A 155 19.02 -10.72 5.03
N GLU A 156 19.58 -9.56 5.37
CA GLU A 156 19.61 -9.03 6.74
C GLU A 156 18.24 -8.54 7.25
N LEU A 157 17.27 -8.33 6.35
CA LEU A 157 15.96 -7.80 6.71
C LEU A 157 15.05 -8.88 7.28
N ASP A 158 14.16 -8.49 8.20
CA ASP A 158 13.13 -9.38 8.74
C ASP A 158 12.10 -9.75 7.69
N ALA A 159 11.75 -8.82 6.80
CA ALA A 159 10.89 -9.09 5.65
C ALA A 159 11.11 -8.11 4.49
N VAL A 160 11.02 -8.64 3.27
CA VAL A 160 10.98 -7.90 2.01
C VAL A 160 9.60 -8.09 1.38
N LEU A 161 8.77 -7.06 1.44
CA LEU A 161 7.42 -7.10 0.88
C LEU A 161 7.49 -6.91 -0.63
N ILE A 162 6.90 -7.84 -1.40
CA ILE A 162 6.82 -7.76 -2.87
C ILE A 162 5.38 -7.55 -3.28
N GLY A 163 5.10 -6.49 -4.04
CA GLY A 163 3.74 -6.16 -4.49
C GLY A 163 3.72 -5.30 -5.75
N GLY A 164 2.54 -4.78 -6.08
CA GLY A 164 2.32 -3.89 -7.24
C GLY A 164 2.24 -4.61 -8.60
N GLY A 165 2.42 -5.92 -8.63
CA GLY A 165 2.33 -6.73 -9.84
C GLY A 165 2.65 -8.19 -9.56
N PRO A 166 2.56 -9.06 -10.59
CA PRO A 166 2.92 -10.46 -10.44
C PRO A 166 4.40 -10.61 -10.06
N ALA A 167 4.67 -11.43 -9.05
CA ALA A 167 6.02 -11.84 -8.70
C ALA A 167 6.38 -13.13 -9.44
N PRO A 168 7.29 -13.13 -10.44
CA PRO A 168 7.65 -14.33 -11.17
C PRO A 168 8.23 -15.38 -10.21
N ARG A 169 7.75 -16.63 -10.32
CA ARG A 169 8.16 -17.73 -9.44
C ARG A 169 9.69 -17.86 -9.30
N ARG A 170 10.40 -17.77 -10.43
CA ARG A 170 11.87 -17.80 -10.49
C ARG A 170 12.55 -16.75 -9.60
N VAL A 171 11.97 -15.56 -9.47
CA VAL A 171 12.54 -14.46 -8.66
C VAL A 171 12.33 -14.74 -7.18
N VAL A 172 11.15 -15.25 -6.81
CA VAL A 172 10.83 -15.60 -5.41
C VAL A 172 11.68 -16.78 -4.94
N GLU A 173 11.84 -17.81 -5.78
CA GLU A 173 12.68 -18.98 -5.48
C GLU A 173 14.16 -18.61 -5.34
N ALA A 174 14.69 -17.76 -6.24
CA ALA A 174 16.06 -17.26 -6.14
C ALA A 174 16.28 -16.42 -4.87
N ALA A 175 15.32 -15.57 -4.50
CA ALA A 175 15.39 -14.80 -3.26
C ALA A 175 15.38 -15.70 -2.02
N ALA A 176 14.53 -16.73 -1.99
CA ALA A 176 14.50 -17.69 -0.90
C ALA A 176 15.81 -18.48 -0.79
N ALA A 177 16.39 -18.91 -1.92
CA ALA A 177 17.68 -19.58 -1.97
C ALA A 177 18.83 -18.69 -1.45
N ALA A 178 18.71 -17.38 -1.62
CA ALA A 178 19.65 -16.39 -1.09
C ALA A 178 19.38 -15.98 0.38
N GLY A 179 18.41 -16.62 1.06
CA GLY A 179 18.06 -16.32 2.44
C GLY A 179 17.21 -15.06 2.64
N ILE A 180 16.73 -14.44 1.55
CA ILE A 180 15.87 -13.25 1.64
C ILE A 180 14.46 -13.68 2.06
N ARG A 181 13.97 -13.08 3.14
CA ARG A 181 12.64 -13.38 3.69
C ARG A 181 11.55 -12.59 2.93
N VAL A 182 11.18 -13.11 1.75
CA VAL A 182 10.16 -12.50 0.88
C VAL A 182 8.75 -12.73 1.43
N VAL A 183 7.95 -11.66 1.45
CA VAL A 183 6.51 -11.69 1.76
C VAL A 183 5.75 -11.18 0.56
N ARG A 184 4.95 -12.03 -0.10
CA ARG A 184 4.18 -11.61 -1.28
C ARG A 184 2.93 -10.89 -0.83
N THR A 185 2.63 -9.76 -1.46
CA THR A 185 1.50 -8.92 -1.09
C THR A 185 0.57 -8.72 -2.27
N TYR A 186 -0.74 -8.75 -1.99
CA TYR A 186 -1.78 -8.33 -2.91
C TYR A 186 -2.55 -7.18 -2.28
N GLY A 187 -2.84 -6.17 -3.10
CA GLY A 187 -3.58 -4.98 -2.72
C GLY A 187 -3.45 -3.89 -3.77
N MET A 188 -4.03 -2.74 -3.47
CA MET A 188 -4.12 -1.58 -4.36
C MET A 188 -4.25 -0.30 -3.53
N SER A 189 -4.32 0.84 -4.21
CA SER A 189 -4.57 2.12 -3.56
C SER A 189 -5.88 2.09 -2.78
N GLU A 190 -6.93 1.46 -3.32
CA GLU A 190 -8.27 1.34 -2.74
C GLU A 190 -8.33 0.47 -1.48
N THR A 191 -7.29 -0.32 -1.20
CA THR A 191 -7.19 -1.15 0.01
C THR A 191 -6.15 -0.60 0.98
N ALA A 192 -5.75 0.66 0.81
CA ALA A 192 -4.68 1.31 1.58
C ALA A 192 -3.37 0.50 1.54
N GLY A 193 -3.04 -0.11 0.39
CA GLY A 193 -1.85 -0.95 0.21
C GLY A 193 -2.17 -2.44 0.28
N GLY A 194 -1.17 -3.26 0.60
CA GLY A 194 -1.35 -4.72 0.69
C GLY A 194 -2.36 -5.11 1.76
N CYS A 195 -3.33 -5.96 1.39
CA CYS A 195 -4.38 -6.46 2.27
C CYS A 195 -4.41 -8.00 2.37
N VAL A 196 -3.65 -8.70 1.53
CA VAL A 196 -3.43 -10.15 1.57
C VAL A 196 -1.93 -10.42 1.47
N TYR A 197 -1.38 -11.19 2.41
CA TYR A 197 0.05 -11.47 2.53
C TYR A 197 0.23 -12.98 2.47
N ASP A 198 1.00 -13.44 1.47
CA ASP A 198 1.21 -14.86 1.14
C ASP A 198 -0.09 -15.69 1.04
N GLY A 199 -1.11 -15.09 0.43
CA GLY A 199 -2.43 -15.71 0.25
C GLY A 199 -3.34 -15.60 1.48
N VAL A 200 -2.84 -15.10 2.61
CA VAL A 200 -3.62 -14.96 3.84
C VAL A 200 -4.08 -13.51 4.03
N PRO A 201 -5.39 -13.22 4.07
CA PRO A 201 -5.91 -11.89 4.37
C PRO A 201 -5.33 -11.33 5.67
N LEU A 202 -5.05 -10.03 5.73
CA LEU A 202 -4.66 -9.35 6.97
C LEU A 202 -5.83 -9.30 7.96
N ASP A 203 -5.53 -9.10 9.24
CA ASP A 203 -6.55 -9.04 10.30
C ASP A 203 -7.63 -8.00 9.98
N GLY A 204 -8.90 -8.42 10.09
CA GLY A 204 -10.06 -7.60 9.74
C GLY A 204 -10.37 -7.50 8.23
N VAL A 205 -9.49 -7.99 7.35
CA VAL A 205 -9.73 -8.07 5.91
C VAL A 205 -10.52 -9.35 5.58
N ARG A 206 -11.57 -9.20 4.79
CA ARG A 206 -12.37 -10.29 4.22
C ARG A 206 -12.14 -10.35 2.72
N VAL A 207 -11.96 -11.56 2.20
CA VAL A 207 -11.77 -11.81 0.77
C VAL A 207 -12.77 -12.86 0.33
N ARG A 208 -13.44 -12.62 -0.79
CA ARG A 208 -14.36 -13.57 -1.42
C ARG A 208 -14.12 -13.62 -2.92
N ILE A 209 -14.09 -14.83 -3.48
CA ILE A 209 -14.09 -15.03 -4.92
C ILE A 209 -15.55 -15.11 -5.37
N LEU A 210 -15.95 -14.25 -6.30
CA LEU A 210 -17.30 -14.22 -6.86
C LEU A 210 -17.44 -15.31 -7.94
N PRO A 211 -18.67 -15.75 -8.28
CA PRO A 211 -18.91 -16.78 -9.29
C PRO A 211 -18.30 -16.50 -10.68
N ASP A 212 -18.08 -15.21 -10.99
CA ASP A 212 -17.45 -14.77 -12.24
C ASP A 212 -15.91 -14.60 -12.13
N GLY A 213 -15.31 -15.16 -11.08
CA GLY A 213 -13.86 -15.16 -10.86
C GLY A 213 -13.29 -13.84 -10.32
N ARG A 214 -14.12 -12.82 -10.07
CA ARG A 214 -13.66 -11.55 -9.48
C ARG A 214 -13.38 -11.69 -7.98
N ILE A 215 -12.46 -10.89 -7.49
CA ILE A 215 -12.15 -10.81 -6.05
C ILE A 215 -12.90 -9.64 -5.43
N ALA A 216 -13.69 -9.94 -4.41
CA ALA A 216 -14.32 -8.97 -3.54
C ALA A 216 -13.49 -8.83 -2.25
N VAL A 217 -13.11 -7.60 -1.91
CA VAL A 217 -12.38 -7.29 -0.68
C VAL A 217 -13.26 -6.41 0.21
N GLY A 218 -13.29 -6.73 1.50
CA GLY A 218 -13.96 -5.99 2.57
C GLY A 218 -13.03 -5.80 3.75
N GLY A 219 -13.24 -4.77 4.57
CA GLY A 219 -12.48 -4.60 5.80
C GLY A 219 -12.20 -3.15 6.18
N PRO A 220 -11.47 -2.93 7.28
CA PRO A 220 -11.16 -1.59 7.77
C PRO A 220 -10.15 -0.84 6.88
N THR A 221 -9.46 -1.53 5.98
CA THR A 221 -8.42 -0.94 5.11
C THR A 221 -8.98 -0.31 3.83
N LEU A 222 -10.28 -0.40 3.60
CA LEU A 222 -10.88 0.10 2.36
C LEU A 222 -10.89 1.63 2.32
N ALA A 223 -10.63 2.16 1.12
CA ALA A 223 -10.87 3.56 0.79
C ALA A 223 -12.33 3.92 1.02
N LYS A 224 -12.56 5.17 1.41
CA LYS A 224 -13.88 5.74 1.59
C LYS A 224 -14.62 5.89 0.26
N GLY A 225 -13.86 6.12 -0.82
CA GLY A 225 -14.38 6.23 -2.16
C GLY A 225 -13.27 6.52 -3.17
N ILE A 226 -13.69 6.87 -4.38
CA ILE A 226 -12.81 7.27 -5.47
C ILE A 226 -13.21 8.67 -5.92
N ALA A 227 -12.28 9.63 -5.87
CA ALA A 227 -12.45 10.92 -6.52
C ALA A 227 -12.31 10.75 -8.04
N THR A 228 -13.35 11.19 -8.75
CA THR A 228 -13.35 11.40 -10.20
C THR A 228 -14.09 12.70 -10.51
N ARG A 229 -13.86 13.27 -11.69
CA ARG A 229 -14.55 14.46 -12.19
C ARG A 229 -16.08 14.31 -12.35
N SER A 230 -16.61 13.08 -12.21
CA SER A 230 -18.01 12.74 -12.51
C SER A 230 -18.87 12.36 -11.30
N ILE A 231 -18.31 12.25 -10.08
CA ILE A 231 -19.05 11.76 -8.90
C ILE A 231 -18.94 12.79 -7.74
N PRO A 232 -20.07 13.35 -7.25
CA PRO A 232 -20.09 14.17 -6.05
C PRO A 232 -19.66 13.35 -4.83
N THR A 233 -18.69 13.85 -4.06
CA THR A 233 -18.13 13.18 -2.87
C THR A 233 -19.01 13.27 -1.63
N ARG A 234 -20.05 14.12 -1.64
CA ARG A 234 -20.93 14.30 -0.49
C ARG A 234 -22.16 13.39 -0.60
N SER A 235 -22.30 12.46 0.33
CA SER A 235 -23.60 11.80 0.56
C SER A 235 -24.57 12.87 1.08
N PRO A 236 -25.78 13.05 0.49
CA PRO A 236 -26.73 14.01 1.01
C PRO A 236 -27.12 13.60 2.44
N LYS A 237 -26.98 14.51 3.41
CA LYS A 237 -27.52 14.35 4.76
C LYS A 237 -29.04 14.16 4.65
N ARG A 238 -29.52 12.92 4.62
CA ARG A 238 -30.95 12.63 4.80
C ARG A 238 -31.26 12.71 6.29
N ALA A 239 -32.05 13.69 6.67
CA ALA A 239 -32.80 13.68 7.93
C ALA A 239 -33.80 12.51 7.90
N GLY A 240 -33.81 11.68 8.93
CA GLY A 240 -34.77 10.58 9.07
C GLY A 240 -34.10 9.27 9.50
N SER A 241 -34.30 8.91 10.76
CA SER A 241 -33.82 7.72 11.45
C SER A 241 -34.33 6.40 10.87
N THR A 242 -33.42 5.47 10.54
CA THR A 242 -33.61 4.00 10.66
C THR A 242 -32.22 3.35 10.78
N PRO A 243 -31.96 2.39 11.69
CA PRO A 243 -30.61 1.92 11.97
C PRO A 243 -30.15 0.93 10.90
N MET A 244 -29.22 1.34 10.04
CA MET A 244 -28.70 0.52 8.95
C MET A 244 -27.44 -0.21 9.39
N THR A 245 -27.65 -1.26 10.17
CA THR A 245 -26.64 -2.26 10.54
C THR A 245 -26.36 -3.15 9.31
N LEU A 246 -25.07 -3.40 9.04
CA LEU A 246 -24.54 -4.58 8.33
C LEU A 246 -24.37 -4.61 6.79
N VAL A 247 -23.98 -3.54 6.08
CA VAL A 247 -23.30 -3.70 4.76
C VAL A 247 -22.22 -2.63 4.54
N ARG A 248 -21.08 -2.75 5.23
CA ARG A 248 -19.93 -1.86 4.99
C ARG A 248 -19.16 -2.35 3.76
N TRP A 249 -19.67 -1.94 2.60
CA TRP A 249 -19.03 -1.75 1.29
C TRP A 249 -18.04 -2.82 0.80
N MET A 250 -18.48 -3.60 -0.19
CA MET A 250 -17.65 -4.48 -1.01
C MET A 250 -17.17 -3.67 -2.23
N ILE A 251 -15.87 -3.36 -2.33
CA ILE A 251 -15.33 -2.71 -3.53
C ILE A 251 -15.26 -3.75 -4.65
N ARG A 252 -15.88 -3.44 -5.79
CA ARG A 252 -15.86 -4.27 -6.99
C ARG A 252 -14.50 -4.12 -7.68
N VAL A 253 -13.62 -5.10 -7.50
CA VAL A 253 -12.29 -5.10 -8.13
C VAL A 253 -12.32 -5.93 -9.42
N CYS A 254 -11.81 -5.35 -10.50
CA CYS A 254 -11.62 -6.02 -11.79
C CYS A 254 -10.14 -6.25 -12.08
N CYS A 255 -9.85 -7.43 -12.64
CA CYS A 255 -8.61 -7.89 -13.28
C CYS A 255 -7.38 -8.17 -12.39
N GLY A 256 -7.32 -9.39 -11.86
CA GLY A 256 -6.08 -10.08 -11.54
C GLY A 256 -6.37 -11.57 -11.42
N SER A 257 -5.83 -12.41 -12.31
CA SER A 257 -5.89 -13.86 -12.14
C SER A 257 -4.89 -14.27 -11.05
N TRP A 258 -5.36 -15.03 -10.07
CA TRP A 258 -4.49 -15.57 -9.03
C TRP A 258 -3.82 -16.81 -9.61
N GLY A 259 -2.49 -16.78 -9.76
CA GLY A 259 -1.72 -18.00 -10.00
C GLY A 259 -1.86 -18.93 -8.79
N GLY A 260 -1.90 -20.24 -9.00
CA GLY A 260 -2.32 -21.25 -8.01
C GLY A 260 -1.59 -21.22 -6.65
N SER A 261 -0.43 -20.57 -6.52
CA SER A 261 0.30 -20.45 -5.24
C SER A 261 -0.09 -19.23 -4.39
N MET A 262 -1.01 -18.40 -4.86
CA MET A 262 -1.43 -17.20 -4.16
C MET A 262 -2.88 -17.28 -3.70
N MET A 263 -3.72 -18.17 -4.27
CA MET A 263 -5.16 -18.32 -3.96
C MET A 263 -5.39 -18.30 -2.44
N PRO A 264 -6.31 -17.46 -1.92
CA PRO A 264 -6.62 -17.50 -0.50
C PRO A 264 -7.28 -18.84 -0.20
N SER A 265 -6.91 -19.45 0.92
CA SER A 265 -7.69 -20.55 1.49
C SER A 265 -8.99 -19.97 2.03
N VAL A 266 -9.98 -19.81 1.15
CA VAL A 266 -11.33 -19.42 1.53
C VAL A 266 -12.01 -20.67 2.10
N PRO A 267 -12.50 -20.67 3.35
CA PRO A 267 -13.37 -21.73 3.83
C PRO A 267 -14.60 -21.77 2.91
N ALA A 268 -14.98 -22.95 2.43
CA ALA A 268 -16.30 -23.13 1.86
C ALA A 268 -17.30 -22.95 3.01
N ASP A 269 -18.23 -22.01 2.86
CA ASP A 269 -19.41 -21.91 3.73
C ASP A 269 -20.25 -23.18 3.62
#